data_AF-A0A061J1J9-F1
#
_entry.id   AF-A0A061J1J9-F1
#
_cell.length_a   1.000
_cell.length_b   1.000
_cell.length_c   1.000
_cell.angle_alpha   90.00
_cell.angle_beta   90.00
_cell.angle_gamma   90.00
#
_symmetry.space_group_name_H-M   'P 1'
#
loop_
_entity.id
_entity.type
_entity.pdbx_description
1 polymer ?
#
loop_
_entity_poly.entity_id
_entity_poly.type
_entity_poly.pdbx_seq_one_letter_code
_entity_poly.pdbx_strand_id
1 'polypeptide(L)'
;MNVRRWSYTALHTSFNGSSGWRSSDVIRLPHLVTRCPASSFSSASSRPFDAVYVINLDRRPDRWAFISRQLQRAGFREGEYKRFGAIDGNNVDVQKARSCGVVSLLGLLRVQERELRRIWGMDLNPAAVGCALSHALIWATIAARRHHCVLVVEDDSLFSHDFQQQYVERMRHVPQDWELVYVSGLDTAHQASQLRVAEGVSRVPQLHRTTNCYVVSHQGARQLLQLCLPMAYQLDTMMTLNVASDVQSGVPYVASPVCYTLQPPLVVQATRMGSDIQCRNGRDEQEEERARCRAAGWATD
;
A
#
# COMPACT_ATOMS: atom_id res chain seq x y z
N MET A 1 21.26 25.53 -28.17
CA MET A 1 22.25 25.11 -27.15
C MET A 1 21.90 23.69 -26.72
N ASN A 2 22.75 22.74 -27.10
CA ASN A 2 22.63 21.31 -26.81
C ASN A 2 22.93 21.03 -25.34
N VAL A 3 22.05 20.31 -24.65
CA VAL A 3 22.40 19.61 -23.40
C VAL A 3 21.93 18.17 -23.50
N ARG A 4 22.90 17.29 -23.26
CA ARG A 4 22.97 15.89 -23.67
C ARG A 4 22.17 14.97 -22.76
N ARG A 5 21.51 13.97 -23.37
CA ARG A 5 21.01 12.74 -22.73
C ARG A 5 22.17 11.99 -22.06
N TRP A 6 21.99 11.60 -20.80
CA TRP A 6 22.83 10.62 -20.13
C TRP A 6 22.11 9.27 -20.17
N SER A 7 22.66 8.35 -20.96
CA SER A 7 22.31 6.93 -21.00
C SER A 7 23.33 6.17 -20.15
N TYR A 8 22.86 5.48 -19.10
CA TYR A 8 23.68 4.53 -18.36
C TYR A 8 23.66 3.17 -19.08
N THR A 9 24.82 2.73 -19.56
CA THR A 9 25.04 1.34 -19.99
C THR A 9 26.46 0.94 -19.61
N ALA A 10 26.58 -0.34 -19.24
CA ALA A 10 27.79 -1.13 -19.04
C ALA A 10 28.49 -0.97 -17.68
N LEU A 11 28.52 -2.09 -16.94
CA LEU A 11 29.75 -2.83 -16.64
C LEU A 11 29.37 -4.30 -16.36
N HIS A 12 29.37 -5.13 -17.40
CA HIS A 12 29.54 -6.59 -17.28
C HIS A 12 30.99 -6.87 -17.63
N THR A 13 31.77 -7.35 -16.66
CA THR A 13 33.11 -7.89 -16.90
C THR A 13 33.00 -9.41 -16.97
N SER A 14 33.54 -9.94 -18.06
CA SER A 14 33.72 -11.36 -18.35
C SER A 14 34.87 -11.93 -17.53
N PHE A 15 34.72 -13.16 -17.06
CA PHE A 15 35.85 -14.03 -16.78
C PHE A 15 35.61 -15.35 -17.50
N ASN A 16 36.42 -15.58 -18.53
CA ASN A 16 36.50 -16.80 -19.29
C ASN A 16 37.75 -17.54 -18.78
N GLY A 17 37.56 -18.73 -18.21
CA GLY A 17 38.63 -19.58 -17.72
C GLY A 17 38.29 -21.03 -18.02
N SER A 18 38.74 -21.50 -19.18
CA SER A 18 38.65 -22.88 -19.62
C SER A 18 39.75 -23.73 -18.99
N SER A 19 39.37 -24.86 -18.38
CA SER A 19 40.20 -26.07 -18.39
C SER A 19 39.29 -27.29 -18.27
N GLY A 20 39.38 -28.15 -19.27
CA GLY A 20 38.55 -29.34 -19.41
C GLY A 20 39.12 -30.53 -18.67
N TRP A 21 38.23 -31.38 -18.16
CA TRP A 21 38.50 -32.78 -17.90
C TRP A 21 37.27 -33.60 -18.32
N ARG A 22 37.52 -34.57 -19.20
CA ARG A 22 36.59 -35.63 -19.57
C ARG A 22 36.61 -36.70 -18.49
N SER A 23 35.47 -37.21 -18.07
CA SER A 23 35.20 -38.66 -18.07
C SER A 23 33.74 -38.92 -17.73
N SER A 24 33.10 -39.66 -18.65
CA SER A 24 32.11 -40.71 -18.42
C SER A 24 31.83 -41.09 -16.97
N ASP A 25 30.56 -41.00 -16.57
CA ASP A 25 29.81 -42.12 -15.97
C ASP A 25 28.30 -41.81 -15.97
N VAL A 26 27.56 -42.59 -16.76
CA VAL A 26 26.10 -42.56 -16.85
C VAL A 26 25.54 -43.51 -15.81
N ILE A 27 24.98 -42.98 -14.72
CA ILE A 27 24.18 -43.77 -13.78
C ILE A 27 22.71 -43.46 -14.05
N ARG A 28 22.00 -44.46 -14.60
CA ARG A 28 20.54 -44.45 -14.76
C ARG A 28 19.87 -44.56 -13.39
N LEU A 29 19.05 -43.58 -13.02
CA LEU A 29 18.12 -43.66 -11.89
C LEU A 29 16.77 -44.22 -12.37
N PRO A 30 16.11 -45.11 -11.62
CA PRO A 30 14.83 -45.68 -12.01
C PRO A 30 13.68 -44.67 -11.81
N HIS A 31 12.79 -44.60 -12.79
CA HIS A 31 11.51 -43.90 -12.69
C HIS A 31 10.60 -44.61 -11.69
N LEU A 32 10.46 -44.05 -10.48
CA LEU A 32 9.32 -44.36 -9.61
C LEU A 32 8.23 -43.31 -9.85
N VAL A 33 7.20 -43.69 -10.60
CA VAL A 33 5.93 -42.96 -10.66
C VAL A 33 5.13 -43.31 -9.41
N THR A 34 5.26 -42.51 -8.36
CA THR A 34 4.34 -42.55 -7.22
C THR A 34 3.08 -41.77 -7.56
N ARG A 35 1.98 -42.49 -7.83
CA ARG A 35 0.63 -41.91 -7.83
C ARG A 35 0.27 -41.50 -6.40
N CYS A 36 0.22 -40.21 -6.13
CA CYS A 36 -0.39 -39.69 -4.90
C CYS A 36 -1.92 -39.90 -4.97
N PRO A 37 -2.57 -40.43 -3.92
CA PRO A 37 -4.02 -40.50 -3.88
C PRO A 37 -4.57 -39.07 -3.78
N ALA A 38 -5.60 -38.78 -4.57
CA ALA A 38 -6.32 -37.52 -4.54
C ALA A 38 -6.90 -37.33 -3.14
N SER A 39 -6.29 -36.46 -2.34
CA SER A 39 -6.87 -35.99 -1.09
C SER A 39 -8.07 -35.11 -1.45
N SER A 40 -9.26 -35.55 -1.03
CA SER A 40 -10.47 -34.75 -1.02
C SER A 40 -10.18 -33.42 -0.31
N PHE A 41 -10.14 -32.33 -1.08
CA PHE A 41 -10.04 -30.99 -0.52
C PHE A 41 -11.34 -30.69 0.24
N SER A 42 -11.26 -30.77 1.57
CA SER A 42 -12.22 -30.09 2.44
C SER A 42 -12.13 -28.60 2.12
N SER A 43 -13.26 -27.99 1.75
CA SER A 43 -13.38 -26.54 1.53
C SER A 43 -13.29 -25.80 2.86
N ALA A 44 -12.11 -25.80 3.47
CA ALA A 44 -11.77 -24.76 4.42
C ALA A 44 -11.74 -23.47 3.61
N SER A 45 -12.61 -22.50 3.94
CA SER A 45 -12.53 -21.16 3.38
C SER A 45 -11.13 -20.62 3.65
N SER A 46 -10.24 -20.67 2.65
CA SER A 46 -8.90 -20.13 2.77
C SER A 46 -9.04 -18.64 3.08
N ARG A 47 -8.57 -18.23 4.26
CA ARG A 47 -8.54 -16.80 4.61
C ARG A 47 -7.70 -16.07 3.55
N PRO A 48 -8.21 -14.99 2.94
CA PRO A 48 -7.51 -14.33 1.84
C PRO A 48 -6.22 -13.61 2.26
N PHE A 49 -6.02 -13.41 3.57
CA PHE A 49 -4.89 -12.68 4.13
C PHE A 49 -4.09 -13.56 5.08
N ASP A 50 -2.76 -13.50 4.98
CA ASP A 50 -1.83 -14.09 5.95
C ASP A 50 -1.89 -13.35 7.29
N ALA A 51 -2.16 -12.05 7.23
CA ALA A 51 -2.35 -11.18 8.39
C ALA A 51 -3.21 -9.97 8.03
N VAL A 52 -3.91 -9.44 9.04
CA VAL A 52 -4.59 -8.14 8.99
C VAL A 52 -4.04 -7.27 10.10
N TYR A 53 -3.47 -6.12 9.76
CA TYR A 53 -2.98 -5.13 10.72
C TYR A 53 -3.88 -3.90 10.73
N VAL A 54 -4.21 -3.42 11.92
CA VAL A 54 -5.03 -2.23 12.13
C VAL A 54 -4.21 -1.19 12.89
N ILE A 55 -3.83 -0.12 12.21
CA ILE A 55 -3.06 0.99 12.76
C ILE A 55 -3.99 1.86 13.59
N ASN A 56 -3.67 2.03 14.87
CA ASN A 56 -4.43 2.86 15.79
C ASN A 56 -3.51 3.48 16.84
N LEU A 57 -3.72 4.76 17.12
CA LEU A 57 -3.00 5.47 18.18
C LEU A 57 -3.53 5.05 19.55
N ASP A 58 -2.64 4.83 20.52
CA ASP A 58 -3.02 4.47 21.90
C ASP A 58 -3.94 5.51 22.56
N ARG A 59 -3.77 6.79 22.22
CA ARG A 59 -4.63 7.88 22.71
C ARG A 59 -6.01 7.97 22.01
N ARG A 60 -6.31 7.13 21.01
CA ARG A 60 -7.57 7.14 20.24
C ARG A 60 -8.39 5.84 20.45
N PRO A 61 -8.84 5.54 21.68
CA PRO A 61 -9.72 4.39 21.93
C PRO A 61 -11.09 4.54 21.26
N ASP A 62 -11.52 5.77 20.98
CA ASP A 62 -12.72 6.09 20.21
C ASP A 62 -12.64 5.55 18.77
N ARG A 63 -11.50 5.78 18.09
CA ARG A 63 -11.23 5.25 16.75
C ARG A 63 -11.07 3.74 16.76
N TRP A 64 -10.43 3.18 17.79
CA TRP A 64 -10.35 1.72 17.97
C TRP A 64 -11.73 1.06 18.06
N ALA A 65 -12.62 1.61 18.88
CA ALA A 65 -13.99 1.11 19.01
C ALA A 65 -14.77 1.24 17.68
N PHE A 66 -14.56 2.33 16.95
CA PHE A 66 -15.14 2.53 15.63
C PHE A 66 -14.66 1.51 14.60
N ILE A 67 -13.35 1.36 14.38
CA ILE A 67 -12.81 0.44 13.37
C ILE A 67 -13.12 -1.02 13.71
N SER A 68 -13.13 -1.40 15.00
CA SER A 68 -13.49 -2.75 15.42
C SER A 68 -14.92 -3.12 14.99
N ARG A 69 -15.88 -2.19 15.11
CA ARG A 69 -17.25 -2.39 14.60
C ARG A 69 -17.30 -2.47 13.08
N GLN A 70 -16.48 -1.69 12.37
CA GLN A 70 -16.42 -1.75 10.91
C GLN A 70 -15.86 -3.08 10.42
N LEU A 71 -14.80 -3.60 11.05
CA LEU A 71 -14.22 -4.91 10.73
C LEU A 71 -15.21 -6.04 11.00
N GLN A 72 -15.96 -5.99 12.11
CA GLN A 72 -17.03 -6.96 12.38
C GLN A 72 -18.13 -6.91 11.31
N ARG A 73 -18.57 -5.71 10.91
CA ARG A 73 -19.54 -5.53 9.81
C ARG A 73 -18.99 -6.06 8.48
N ALA A 74 -17.70 -5.92 8.26
CA ALA A 74 -16.99 -6.45 7.09
C ALA A 74 -16.74 -7.96 7.19
N GLY A 75 -17.24 -8.66 8.21
CA GLY A 75 -17.15 -10.12 8.35
C GLY A 75 -15.85 -10.64 8.98
N PHE A 76 -14.98 -9.77 9.52
CA PHE A 76 -13.82 -10.21 10.29
C PHE A 76 -14.22 -10.57 11.72
N ARG A 77 -13.74 -11.72 12.19
CA ARG A 77 -13.91 -12.16 13.58
C ARG A 77 -12.83 -11.57 14.47
N GLU A 78 -13.12 -11.47 15.76
CA GLU A 78 -12.10 -11.14 16.75
C GLU A 78 -10.94 -12.16 16.69
N GLY A 79 -9.71 -11.65 16.74
CA GLY A 79 -8.49 -12.47 16.56
C GLY A 79 -8.05 -12.69 15.10
N GLU A 80 -8.87 -12.33 14.10
CA GLU A 80 -8.46 -12.36 12.68
C GLU A 80 -7.67 -11.12 12.26
N TYR A 81 -7.70 -10.07 13.08
CA TYR A 81 -6.93 -8.85 12.90
C TYR A 81 -6.14 -8.50 14.15
N LYS A 82 -5.03 -7.77 13.96
CA LYS A 82 -4.10 -7.38 15.02
C LYS A 82 -4.01 -5.87 15.08
N ARG A 83 -4.25 -5.31 16.26
CA ARG A 83 -3.95 -3.91 16.53
C ARG A 83 -2.44 -3.69 16.43
N PHE A 84 -2.05 -2.68 15.68
CA PHE A 84 -0.70 -2.13 15.66
C PHE A 84 -0.73 -0.78 16.35
N GLY A 85 -0.01 -0.65 17.47
CA GLY A 85 0.14 0.62 18.18
C GLY A 85 0.88 1.62 17.31
N ALA A 86 0.15 2.59 16.78
CA ALA A 86 0.70 3.59 15.89
C ALA A 86 1.70 4.50 16.62
N ILE A 87 2.74 4.92 15.90
CA ILE A 87 3.71 5.89 16.41
C ILE A 87 3.03 7.25 16.47
N ASP A 88 2.91 7.78 17.69
CA ASP A 88 2.34 9.08 17.93
C ASP A 88 3.27 10.19 17.44
N GLY A 89 2.81 10.96 16.47
CA GLY A 89 3.49 12.16 15.96
C GLY A 89 3.89 13.18 17.02
N ASN A 90 3.12 13.28 18.11
CA ASN A 90 3.43 14.18 19.21
C ASN A 90 4.74 13.81 19.92
N ASN A 91 5.18 12.56 19.79
CA ASN A 91 6.39 12.03 20.42
C ASN A 91 7.54 11.84 19.42
N VAL A 92 7.38 12.27 18.16
CA VAL A 92 8.40 12.11 17.12
C VAL A 92 9.44 13.23 17.21
N ASP A 93 10.69 12.85 17.50
CA ASP A 93 11.86 13.71 17.29
C ASP A 93 12.31 13.64 15.83
N VAL A 94 11.92 14.65 15.04
CA VAL A 94 12.22 14.74 13.61
C VAL A 94 13.72 14.92 13.35
N GLN A 95 14.46 15.59 14.24
CA GLN A 95 15.91 15.78 14.09
C GLN A 95 16.65 14.45 14.29
N LYS A 96 16.23 13.67 15.28
CA LYS A 96 16.73 12.31 15.48
C LYS A 96 16.34 11.42 14.30
N ALA A 97 15.11 11.49 13.80
CA ALA A 97 14.68 10.75 12.61
C ALA A 97 15.53 11.09 11.38
N ARG A 98 15.91 12.37 11.19
CA ARG A 98 16.85 12.79 10.15
C ARG A 98 18.25 12.22 10.36
N SER A 99 18.74 12.26 11.59
CA SER A 99 20.08 11.77 11.97
C SER A 99 20.19 10.25 11.77
N CYS A 100 19.10 9.52 11.99
CA CYS A 100 19.00 8.08 11.72
C CYS A 100 18.74 7.73 10.24
N GLY A 101 18.66 8.71 9.34
CA GLY A 101 18.43 8.47 7.91
C GLY A 101 17.00 8.04 7.56
N VAL A 102 16.03 8.28 8.44
CA VAL A 102 14.62 7.94 8.22
C VAL A 102 13.86 9.10 7.55
N VAL A 103 14.23 10.34 7.89
CA VAL A 103 13.76 11.56 7.22
C VAL A 103 14.91 12.12 6.37
N SER A 104 14.61 12.53 5.14
CA SER A 104 15.61 13.14 4.23
C SER A 104 15.89 14.60 4.61
N LEU A 105 16.94 15.21 4.05
CA LEU A 105 17.16 16.65 4.22
C LEU A 105 15.97 17.46 3.69
N LEU A 106 15.45 17.11 2.52
CA LEU A 106 14.26 17.75 1.96
C LEU A 106 13.06 17.58 2.90
N GLY A 107 12.83 16.37 3.42
CA GLY A 107 11.76 16.10 4.37
C GLY A 107 11.85 16.95 5.63
N LEU A 108 13.05 17.13 6.19
CA LEU A 108 13.27 18.03 7.32
C LEU A 108 12.93 19.49 6.97
N LEU A 109 13.37 19.96 5.80
CA LEU A 109 13.06 21.32 5.34
C LEU A 109 11.55 21.52 5.13
N ARG A 110 10.83 20.52 4.62
CA ARG A 110 9.36 20.57 4.50
C ARG A 110 8.67 20.63 5.87
N VAL A 111 9.15 19.89 6.87
CA VAL A 111 8.63 19.99 8.25
C VAL A 111 8.81 21.40 8.82
N GLN A 112 9.97 22.03 8.54
CA GLN A 112 10.31 23.38 9.00
C GLN A 112 9.69 24.51 8.17
N GLU A 113 9.02 24.17 7.07
CA GLU A 113 8.40 25.16 6.20
C GLU A 113 7.27 25.89 6.92
N ARG A 114 7.13 27.19 6.62
CA ARG A 114 6.07 28.04 7.17
C ARG A 114 4.71 27.55 6.66
N GLU A 115 3.70 27.54 7.54
CA GLU A 115 2.35 27.03 7.22
C GLU A 115 1.80 27.56 5.88
N LEU A 116 1.95 28.86 5.59
CA LEU A 116 1.46 29.48 4.34
C LEU A 116 2.14 28.97 3.06
N ARG A 117 3.29 28.30 3.17
CA ARG A 117 4.07 27.74 2.05
C ARG A 117 4.01 26.21 2.03
N ARG A 118 3.23 25.63 2.93
CA ARG A 118 3.06 24.18 2.96
C ARG A 118 2.13 23.74 1.83
N ILE A 119 2.49 22.62 1.22
CA ILE A 119 1.65 21.91 0.27
C ILE A 119 0.79 20.95 1.09
N TRP A 120 -0.47 21.33 1.27
CA TRP A 120 -1.44 20.56 2.04
C TRP A 120 -1.54 19.13 1.50
N GLY A 121 -1.51 18.12 2.39
CA GLY A 121 -1.54 16.71 2.00
C GLY A 121 -0.22 16.15 1.42
N MET A 122 0.85 16.93 1.29
CA MET A 122 2.14 16.46 0.76
C MET A 122 3.31 16.68 1.70
N ASP A 123 3.33 17.80 2.42
CA ASP A 123 4.45 18.07 3.32
C ASP A 123 4.43 17.20 4.56
N LEU A 124 5.62 16.81 4.99
CA LEU A 124 5.80 16.16 6.27
C LEU A 124 5.50 17.16 7.40
N ASN A 125 4.86 16.63 8.43
CA ASN A 125 4.81 17.18 9.77
C ASN A 125 5.09 16.02 10.76
N PRO A 126 5.27 16.26 12.06
CA PRO A 126 5.59 15.18 13.02
C PRO A 126 4.56 14.04 13.00
N ALA A 127 3.27 14.34 12.82
CA ALA A 127 2.21 13.34 12.69
C ALA A 127 2.30 12.51 11.41
N ALA A 128 2.62 13.13 10.28
CA ALA A 128 2.88 12.42 9.03
C ALA A 128 4.11 11.50 9.13
N VAL A 129 5.15 11.93 9.86
CA VAL A 129 6.32 11.07 10.14
C VAL A 129 5.92 9.89 11.02
N GLY A 130 5.12 10.09 12.07
CA GLY A 130 4.59 9.01 12.91
C GLY A 130 3.73 8.00 12.12
N CYS A 131 2.86 8.49 11.24
CA CYS A 131 2.08 7.66 10.33
C CYS A 131 2.97 6.82 9.42
N ALA A 132 3.91 7.47 8.71
CA ALA A 132 4.82 6.79 7.80
C ALA A 132 5.71 5.74 8.49
N LEU A 133 6.21 6.04 9.70
CA LEU A 133 6.97 5.06 10.51
C LEU A 133 6.12 3.86 10.91
N SER A 134 4.84 4.07 11.23
CA SER A 134 3.91 2.99 11.59
C SER A 134 3.72 2.02 10.43
N HIS A 135 3.50 2.54 9.21
CA HIS A 135 3.44 1.72 8.00
C HIS A 135 4.78 1.05 7.69
N ALA A 136 5.90 1.76 7.79
CA ALA A 136 7.23 1.20 7.53
C ALA A 136 7.56 0.03 8.45
N LEU A 137 7.17 0.08 9.73
CA LEU A 137 7.35 -1.05 10.66
C LEU A 137 6.49 -2.27 10.30
N ILE A 138 5.26 -2.04 9.83
CA ILE A 138 4.41 -3.11 9.30
C ILE A 138 5.06 -3.69 8.04
N TRP A 139 5.52 -2.87 7.09
CA TRP A 139 6.19 -3.34 5.89
C TRP A 139 7.46 -4.13 6.20
N ALA A 140 8.26 -3.68 7.16
CA ALA A 140 9.43 -4.42 7.63
C ALA A 140 9.04 -5.78 8.21
N THR A 141 7.93 -5.84 8.95
CA THR A 141 7.38 -7.11 9.48
C THR A 141 6.93 -8.05 8.35
N ILE A 142 6.22 -7.52 7.36
CA ILE A 142 5.75 -8.27 6.18
C ILE A 142 6.95 -8.81 5.39
N ALA A 143 7.95 -7.96 5.15
CA ALA A 143 9.18 -8.32 4.46
C ALA A 143 9.97 -9.41 5.23
N ALA A 144 10.11 -9.27 6.55
CA ALA A 144 10.83 -10.23 7.38
C ALA A 144 10.12 -11.60 7.45
N ARG A 145 8.78 -11.61 7.54
CA ARG A 145 7.98 -12.83 7.60
C ARG A 145 7.66 -13.44 6.24
N ARG A 146 7.95 -12.74 5.15
CA ARG A 146 7.64 -13.15 3.77
C ARG A 146 6.15 -13.44 3.56
N HIS A 147 5.28 -12.65 4.19
CA HIS A 147 3.85 -12.76 3.95
C HIS A 147 3.52 -12.36 2.50
N HIS A 148 2.68 -13.15 1.85
CA HIS A 148 2.29 -12.97 0.46
C HIS A 148 1.12 -12.02 0.29
N CYS A 149 0.19 -11.99 1.25
CA CYS A 149 -1.01 -11.17 1.18
C CYS A 149 -1.37 -10.62 2.56
N VAL A 150 -1.16 -9.33 2.79
CA VAL A 150 -1.44 -8.68 4.07
C VAL A 150 -2.33 -7.47 3.87
N LEU A 151 -3.45 -7.43 4.61
CA LEU A 151 -4.32 -6.27 4.67
C LEU A 151 -3.81 -5.30 5.74
N VAL A 152 -3.60 -4.05 5.36
CA VAL A 152 -3.23 -2.95 6.27
C VAL A 152 -4.38 -1.96 6.29
N VAL A 153 -4.86 -1.63 7.49
CA VAL A 153 -6.04 -0.81 7.73
C VAL A 153 -5.71 0.30 8.72
N GLU A 154 -6.12 1.53 8.46
CA GLU A 154 -6.16 2.62 9.44
C GLU A 154 -7.52 2.66 10.13
N ASP A 155 -7.52 3.13 11.37
CA ASP A 155 -8.68 3.16 12.27
C ASP A 155 -9.80 4.15 11.91
N ASP A 156 -9.67 4.91 10.81
CA ASP A 156 -10.75 5.70 10.21
C ASP A 156 -11.36 5.05 8.96
N SER A 157 -11.19 3.74 8.77
CA SER A 157 -11.76 3.05 7.61
C SER A 157 -13.23 2.62 7.80
N LEU A 158 -14.07 2.92 6.81
CA LEU A 158 -15.44 2.43 6.62
C LEU A 158 -15.44 1.32 5.59
N PHE A 159 -16.08 0.20 5.89
CA PHE A 159 -16.13 -0.97 5.01
C PHE A 159 -17.52 -1.15 4.40
N SER A 160 -17.57 -1.69 3.17
CA SER A 160 -18.82 -2.20 2.61
C SER A 160 -19.36 -3.36 3.45
N HIS A 161 -20.68 -3.53 3.48
CA HIS A 161 -21.32 -4.60 4.27
C HIS A 161 -20.95 -6.01 3.76
N ASP A 162 -20.69 -6.14 2.48
CA ASP A 162 -20.37 -7.39 1.76
C ASP A 162 -18.87 -7.45 1.38
N PHE A 163 -18.03 -6.77 2.16
CA PHE A 163 -16.60 -6.59 1.89
C PHE A 163 -15.88 -7.89 1.49
N GLN A 164 -16.01 -8.98 2.26
CA GLN A 164 -15.28 -10.23 1.98
C GLN A 164 -15.63 -10.81 0.61
N GLN A 165 -16.93 -10.80 0.27
CA GLN A 165 -17.40 -11.32 -1.01
C GLN A 165 -16.92 -10.45 -2.16
N GLN A 166 -17.11 -9.12 -2.06
CA GLN A 166 -16.66 -8.19 -3.10
C GLN A 166 -15.14 -8.23 -3.26
N TYR A 167 -14.38 -8.31 -2.17
CA TYR A 167 -12.93 -8.39 -2.20
C TYR A 167 -12.46 -9.65 -2.94
N VAL A 168 -12.98 -10.83 -2.55
CA VAL A 168 -12.61 -12.09 -3.21
C VAL A 168 -12.96 -12.08 -4.70
N GLU A 169 -14.13 -11.54 -5.06
CA GLU A 169 -14.54 -11.44 -6.47
C GLU A 169 -13.64 -10.49 -7.25
N ARG A 170 -13.41 -9.27 -6.74
CA ARG A 170 -12.58 -8.26 -7.40
C ARG A 170 -11.13 -8.72 -7.55
N MET A 171 -10.58 -9.41 -6.55
CA MET A 171 -9.20 -9.92 -6.62
C MET A 171 -8.99 -10.96 -7.72
N ARG A 172 -10.03 -11.66 -8.20
CA ARG A 172 -9.90 -12.57 -9.36
C ARG A 172 -9.54 -11.84 -10.65
N HIS A 173 -9.87 -10.55 -10.74
CA HIS A 173 -9.59 -9.70 -11.88
C HIS A 173 -8.25 -8.95 -11.75
N VAL A 174 -7.62 -8.98 -10.57
CA VAL A 174 -6.34 -8.31 -10.34
C VAL A 174 -5.21 -9.13 -10.97
N PRO A 175 -4.37 -8.52 -11.85
CA PRO A 175 -3.20 -9.19 -12.41
C PRO A 175 -2.27 -9.73 -11.33
N GLN A 176 -1.72 -10.94 -11.55
CA GLN A 176 -0.95 -11.67 -10.52
C GLN A 176 0.42 -11.07 -10.19
N ASP A 177 0.89 -10.10 -10.97
CA ASP A 177 2.12 -9.34 -10.72
C ASP A 177 1.92 -8.18 -9.71
N TRP A 178 0.74 -8.08 -9.10
CA TRP A 178 0.46 -7.06 -8.10
C TRP A 178 1.43 -7.12 -6.91
N GLU A 179 1.87 -5.94 -6.49
CA GLU A 179 2.69 -5.75 -5.30
C GLU A 179 1.93 -4.99 -4.22
N LEU A 180 1.02 -4.11 -4.63
CA LEU A 180 0.06 -3.43 -3.76
C LEU A 180 -1.29 -3.27 -4.46
N VAL A 181 -2.37 -3.51 -3.71
CA VAL A 181 -3.74 -3.27 -4.17
C VAL A 181 -4.42 -2.29 -3.22
N TYR A 182 -4.77 -1.12 -3.74
CA TYR A 182 -5.62 -0.16 -3.05
C TYR A 182 -7.04 -0.70 -2.96
N VAL A 183 -7.50 -0.92 -1.73
CA VAL A 183 -8.87 -1.34 -1.40
C VAL A 183 -9.72 -0.12 -1.06
N SER A 184 -9.07 0.89 -0.46
CA SER A 184 -9.50 2.28 -0.41
C SER A 184 -8.59 3.15 -1.25
N GLY A 185 -9.00 4.37 -1.54
CA GLY A 185 -8.16 5.36 -2.20
C GLY A 185 -8.94 6.56 -2.69
N LEU A 186 -8.24 7.68 -2.85
CA LEU A 186 -8.80 8.89 -3.43
C LEU A 186 -8.08 9.21 -4.74
N ASP A 187 -8.77 8.96 -5.85
CA ASP A 187 -8.32 9.38 -7.18
C ASP A 187 -8.60 10.87 -7.38
N THR A 188 -7.67 11.71 -6.92
CA THR A 188 -7.79 13.18 -6.98
C THR A 188 -7.82 13.74 -8.39
N ALA A 189 -7.34 12.98 -9.38
CA ALA A 189 -7.28 13.41 -10.78
C ALA A 189 -8.42 12.83 -11.63
N HIS A 190 -9.26 11.94 -11.09
CA HIS A 190 -10.32 11.23 -11.80
C HIS A 190 -9.81 10.50 -13.07
N GLN A 191 -8.64 9.87 -12.95
CA GLN A 191 -7.93 9.22 -14.05
C GLN A 191 -7.97 7.69 -14.00
N ALA A 192 -8.40 7.07 -12.90
CA ALA A 192 -8.39 5.61 -12.72
C ALA A 192 -9.24 4.89 -13.79
N SER A 193 -10.34 5.48 -14.26
CA SER A 193 -11.18 4.89 -15.33
C SER A 193 -10.44 4.78 -16.68
N GLN A 194 -9.48 5.66 -16.94
CA GLN A 194 -8.65 5.66 -18.16
C GLN A 194 -7.55 4.59 -18.11
N LEU A 195 -7.27 4.07 -16.92
CA LEU A 195 -6.25 3.06 -16.64
C LEU A 195 -6.85 1.68 -16.34
N ARG A 196 -8.09 1.42 -16.77
CA ARG A 196 -8.80 0.16 -16.52
C ARG A 196 -8.07 -1.01 -17.18
N VAL A 197 -7.81 -2.06 -16.39
CA VAL A 197 -7.18 -3.31 -16.88
C VAL A 197 -8.13 -4.49 -16.84
N ALA A 198 -9.16 -4.45 -16.00
CA ALA A 198 -10.20 -5.46 -15.91
C ALA A 198 -11.49 -4.87 -15.31
N GLU A 199 -12.53 -5.68 -15.11
CA GLU A 199 -13.73 -5.21 -14.42
C GLU A 199 -13.45 -4.87 -12.96
N GLY A 200 -13.72 -3.60 -12.62
CA GLY A 200 -13.48 -3.05 -11.30
C GLY A 200 -12.03 -3.00 -10.85
N VAL A 201 -11.08 -3.08 -11.80
CA VAL A 201 -9.64 -2.99 -11.52
C VAL A 201 -8.97 -2.05 -12.52
N SER A 202 -8.24 -1.09 -11.99
CA SER A 202 -7.41 -0.15 -12.76
C SER A 202 -5.98 -0.14 -12.24
N ARG A 203 -5.02 0.25 -13.09
CA ARG A 203 -3.73 0.72 -12.58
C ARG A 203 -3.93 2.01 -11.78
N VAL A 204 -3.02 2.25 -10.84
CA VAL A 204 -3.08 3.43 -9.97
C VAL A 204 -2.51 4.65 -10.69
N PRO A 205 -3.27 5.74 -10.88
CA PRO A 205 -2.72 6.98 -11.45
C PRO A 205 -1.76 7.67 -10.47
N GLN A 206 -0.88 8.53 -11.00
CA GLN A 206 -0.05 9.39 -10.16
C GLN A 206 -0.94 10.24 -9.23
N LEU A 207 -0.48 10.48 -8.00
CA LEU A 207 -1.20 11.25 -6.98
C LEU A 207 -2.49 10.61 -6.48
N HIS A 208 -2.71 9.31 -6.71
CA HIS A 208 -3.71 8.56 -5.94
C HIS A 208 -3.37 8.65 -4.45
N ARG A 209 -4.30 9.15 -3.63
CA ARG A 209 -4.05 9.47 -2.22
C ARG A 209 -4.71 8.50 -1.26
N THR A 210 -4.33 8.67 0.00
CA THR A 210 -4.72 7.91 1.20
C THR A 210 -4.08 6.53 1.32
N THR A 211 -3.89 6.08 2.56
CA THR A 211 -3.32 4.78 2.93
C THR A 211 -4.22 4.00 3.89
N ASN A 212 -5.46 4.46 4.04
CA ASN A 212 -6.37 3.96 5.06
C ASN A 212 -6.75 2.48 4.88
N CYS A 213 -6.71 1.94 3.66
CA CYS A 213 -6.84 0.49 3.47
C CYS A 213 -6.22 -0.01 2.16
N TYR A 214 -5.28 -0.93 2.25
CA TYR A 214 -4.65 -1.58 1.11
C TYR A 214 -4.16 -2.98 1.46
N VAL A 215 -3.92 -3.77 0.42
CA VAL A 215 -3.27 -5.09 0.50
C VAL A 215 -1.89 -4.99 -0.09
N VAL A 216 -0.89 -5.60 0.56
CA VAL A 216 0.50 -5.54 0.12
C VAL A 216 1.16 -6.91 0.22
N SER A 217 1.99 -7.22 -0.78
CA SER A 217 2.78 -8.45 -0.81
C SER A 217 4.15 -8.24 -0.14
N HIS A 218 4.87 -9.33 0.13
CA HIS A 218 6.26 -9.26 0.58
C HIS A 218 7.13 -8.40 -0.35
N GLN A 219 6.96 -8.53 -1.67
CA GLN A 219 7.73 -7.76 -2.64
C GLN A 219 7.34 -6.28 -2.59
N GLY A 220 6.04 -5.99 -2.56
CA GLY A 220 5.55 -4.62 -2.40
C GLY A 220 6.05 -3.96 -1.14
N ALA A 221 6.01 -4.65 0.00
CA ALA A 221 6.53 -4.13 1.27
C ALA A 221 8.03 -3.75 1.19
N ARG A 222 8.83 -4.53 0.48
CA ARG A 222 10.26 -4.22 0.25
C ARG A 222 10.44 -3.00 -0.65
N GLN A 223 9.68 -2.91 -1.74
CA GLN A 223 9.70 -1.76 -2.64
C GLN A 223 9.29 -0.48 -1.92
N LEU A 224 8.21 -0.54 -1.14
CA LEU A 224 7.72 0.59 -0.34
C LEU A 224 8.75 1.10 0.66
N LEU A 225 9.46 0.21 1.35
CA LEU A 225 10.57 0.59 2.24
C LEU A 225 11.68 1.32 1.48
N GLN A 226 12.05 0.84 0.28
CA GLN A 226 13.08 1.46 -0.54
C GLN A 226 12.65 2.81 -1.14
N LEU A 227 11.38 2.94 -1.51
CA LEU A 227 10.83 4.14 -2.14
C LEU A 227 10.54 5.24 -1.13
N CYS A 228 10.03 4.88 0.05
CA CYS A 228 9.55 5.84 1.03
C CYS A 228 10.61 6.26 2.07
N LEU A 229 11.75 5.55 2.15
CA LEU A 229 12.84 5.89 3.07
C LEU A 229 14.12 6.26 2.30
N PRO A 230 14.79 7.39 2.64
CA PRO A 230 14.38 8.40 3.62
C PRO A 230 13.18 9.26 3.15
N MET A 231 12.27 9.61 4.06
CA MET A 231 11.05 10.35 3.74
C MET A 231 11.33 11.77 3.26
N ALA A 232 10.72 12.17 2.15
CA ALA A 232 10.75 13.55 1.63
C ALA A 232 9.38 14.25 1.70
N TYR A 233 8.31 13.47 1.54
CA TYR A 233 6.92 13.90 1.56
C TYR A 233 6.10 12.89 2.35
N GLN A 234 4.80 13.17 2.55
CA GLN A 234 3.89 12.18 3.12
C GLN A 234 3.87 10.88 2.30
N LEU A 235 3.64 9.78 2.99
CA LEU A 235 3.82 8.43 2.46
C LEU A 235 3.00 8.18 1.20
N ASP A 236 1.72 8.55 1.23
CA ASP A 236 0.79 8.40 0.11
C ASP A 236 1.26 9.13 -1.17
N THR A 237 1.94 10.26 -1.01
CA THR A 237 2.63 10.96 -2.09
C THR A 237 3.75 10.08 -2.64
N MET A 238 4.68 9.68 -1.77
CA MET A 238 5.90 8.96 -2.16
C MET A 238 5.59 7.63 -2.85
N MET A 239 4.56 6.93 -2.38
CA MET A 239 4.08 5.65 -2.94
C MET A 239 3.66 5.75 -4.42
N THR A 240 3.35 6.95 -4.91
CA THR A 240 2.84 7.16 -6.27
C THR A 240 3.78 7.97 -7.17
N LEU A 241 5.04 8.21 -6.76
CA LEU A 241 5.98 9.02 -7.55
C LEU A 241 6.71 8.27 -8.66
N ASN A 242 6.91 6.96 -8.54
CA ASN A 242 7.60 6.17 -9.55
C ASN A 242 6.61 5.68 -10.61
N VAL A 243 6.52 6.43 -11.70
CA VAL A 243 5.47 6.27 -12.72
C VAL A 243 6.02 5.91 -14.10
N ALA A 244 5.20 5.20 -14.87
CA ALA A 244 5.34 5.06 -16.31
C ALA A 244 4.11 5.65 -17.01
N SER A 245 4.21 5.96 -18.30
CA SER A 245 3.06 6.43 -19.08
C SER A 245 2.32 5.24 -19.68
N ASP A 246 1.00 5.25 -19.55
CA ASP A 246 0.15 4.32 -20.28
C ASP A 246 0.21 4.62 -21.79
N VAL A 247 0.36 3.57 -22.60
CA VAL A 247 0.61 3.71 -24.04
C VAL A 247 -0.63 4.22 -24.78
N GLN A 248 -1.83 3.92 -24.28
CA GLN A 248 -3.08 4.26 -24.96
C GLN A 248 -3.61 5.62 -24.53
N SER A 249 -3.68 5.87 -23.23
CA SER A 249 -4.25 7.09 -22.65
C SER A 249 -3.22 8.21 -22.44
N GLY A 250 -1.92 7.88 -22.37
CA GLY A 250 -0.86 8.81 -21.97
C GLY A 250 -0.87 9.14 -20.47
N VAL A 251 -1.84 8.63 -19.71
CA VAL A 251 -1.95 8.87 -18.27
C VAL A 251 -0.81 8.19 -17.53
N PRO A 252 -0.12 8.88 -16.60
CA PRO A 252 0.90 8.26 -15.78
C PRO A 252 0.28 7.30 -14.76
N TYR A 253 0.84 6.11 -14.64
CA TYR A 253 0.47 5.12 -13.63
C TYR A 253 1.69 4.68 -12.81
N VAL A 254 1.46 4.27 -11.57
CA VAL A 254 2.52 3.81 -10.66
C VAL A 254 3.12 2.50 -11.19
N ALA A 255 4.40 2.55 -11.54
CA ALA A 255 5.14 1.43 -12.12
C ALA A 255 5.93 0.62 -11.07
N SER A 256 6.25 1.25 -9.93
CA SER A 256 6.88 0.57 -8.79
C SER A 256 6.43 1.22 -7.47
N PRO A 257 5.81 0.46 -6.55
CA PRO A 257 5.44 -0.95 -6.74
C PRO A 257 4.38 -1.12 -7.85
N VAL A 258 4.22 -2.33 -8.37
CA VAL A 258 3.15 -2.64 -9.32
C VAL A 258 1.81 -2.55 -8.59
N CYS A 259 1.11 -1.44 -8.80
CA CYS A 259 -0.09 -1.09 -8.04
C CYS A 259 -1.37 -1.19 -8.86
N TYR A 260 -2.41 -1.74 -8.24
CA TYR A 260 -3.77 -1.72 -8.74
C TYR A 260 -4.71 -1.06 -7.72
N THR A 261 -5.83 -0.53 -8.18
CA THR A 261 -6.91 0.02 -7.34
C THR A 261 -8.24 -0.63 -7.70
N LEU A 262 -9.02 -0.97 -6.68
CA LEU A 262 -10.37 -1.48 -6.85
C LEU A 262 -11.34 -0.31 -7.11
N GLN A 263 -12.20 -0.47 -8.12
CA GLN A 263 -13.13 0.56 -8.57
C GLN A 263 -14.55 -0.02 -8.73
N PRO A 264 -15.58 0.54 -8.07
CA PRO A 264 -15.49 1.52 -6.98
C PRO A 264 -14.69 0.96 -5.77
N PRO A 265 -14.16 1.84 -4.89
CA PRO A 265 -13.44 1.39 -3.70
C PRO A 265 -14.36 0.61 -2.75
N LEU A 266 -13.82 -0.43 -2.10
CA LEU A 266 -14.55 -1.26 -1.13
C LEU A 266 -14.49 -0.70 0.29
N VAL A 267 -13.56 0.22 0.51
CA VAL A 267 -13.35 0.90 1.77
C VAL A 267 -13.21 2.40 1.50
N VAL A 268 -13.80 3.23 2.34
CA VAL A 268 -13.62 4.69 2.29
C VAL A 268 -13.18 5.21 3.65
N GLN A 269 -12.55 6.37 3.68
CA GLN A 269 -12.10 6.97 4.94
C GLN A 269 -13.22 7.83 5.56
N ALA A 270 -13.51 7.59 6.84
CA ALA A 270 -14.41 8.34 7.70
C ALA A 270 -13.81 9.67 8.14
N THR A 271 -14.17 10.75 7.46
CA THR A 271 -13.67 12.10 7.77
C THR A 271 -14.26 12.68 9.05
N ARG A 272 -15.44 12.21 9.50
CA ARG A 272 -16.08 12.70 10.75
C ARG A 272 -15.28 12.43 12.03
N MET A 273 -14.28 11.55 11.97
CA MET A 273 -13.41 11.21 13.10
C MET A 273 -12.26 12.21 13.29
N GLY A 274 -12.16 13.21 12.41
CA GLY A 274 -11.08 14.18 12.35
C GLY A 274 -9.76 13.57 11.86
N SER A 275 -8.76 14.43 11.63
CA SER A 275 -7.41 13.99 11.29
C SER A 275 -6.44 14.29 12.43
N ASP A 276 -5.60 13.30 12.76
CA ASP A 276 -4.45 13.48 13.65
C ASP A 276 -3.20 13.95 12.87
N ILE A 277 -3.28 14.07 11.54
CA ILE A 277 -2.17 14.42 10.65
C ILE A 277 -2.38 15.78 9.98
N GLN A 278 -3.57 16.01 9.42
CA GLN A 278 -3.88 17.21 8.64
C GLN A 278 -4.58 18.23 9.51
N CYS A 279 -4.20 19.51 9.35
CA CYS A 279 -4.97 20.61 9.90
C CYS A 279 -6.34 20.69 9.19
N ARG A 280 -7.35 21.15 9.93
CA ARG A 280 -8.67 21.47 9.35
C ARG A 280 -8.49 22.46 8.20
N ASN A 281 -9.10 22.12 7.07
CA ASN A 281 -9.02 22.88 5.83
C ASN A 281 -10.33 23.66 5.54
N GLY A 282 -11.25 23.72 6.51
CA GLY A 282 -12.55 24.39 6.40
C GLY A 282 -13.63 23.62 5.64
N ARG A 283 -13.32 22.42 5.12
CA ARG A 283 -14.30 21.57 4.43
C ARG A 283 -15.22 20.87 5.42
N ASP A 284 -16.45 20.61 4.98
CA ASP A 284 -17.43 19.87 5.75
C ASP A 284 -17.06 18.38 5.74
N GLU A 285 -16.53 17.91 6.88
CA GLU A 285 -16.10 16.53 7.08
C GLU A 285 -17.26 15.53 6.82
N GLN A 286 -18.52 15.89 7.07
CA GLN A 286 -19.65 14.98 6.83
C GLN A 286 -19.97 14.88 5.33
N GLU A 287 -19.98 16.01 4.62
CA GLU A 287 -20.22 16.01 3.19
C GLU A 287 -19.08 15.34 2.42
N GLU A 288 -17.83 15.49 2.87
CA GLU A 288 -16.69 14.76 2.32
C GLU A 288 -16.85 13.24 2.48
N GLU A 289 -17.31 12.78 3.64
CA GLU A 289 -17.56 11.35 3.89
C GLU A 289 -18.66 10.84 2.96
N ARG A 290 -19.78 11.58 2.87
CA ARG A 290 -20.90 11.24 1.97
C ARG A 290 -20.45 11.19 0.52
N ALA A 291 -19.64 12.13 0.07
CA ALA A 291 -19.10 12.14 -1.29
C ALA A 291 -18.25 10.89 -1.56
N ARG A 292 -17.43 10.45 -0.59
CA ARG A 292 -16.65 9.22 -0.70
C ARG A 292 -17.54 7.98 -0.73
N CYS A 293 -18.56 7.89 0.11
CA CYS A 293 -19.55 6.82 0.08
C CYS A 293 -20.29 6.76 -1.27
N ARG A 294 -20.71 7.90 -1.83
CA ARG A 294 -21.32 7.95 -3.17
C ARG A 294 -20.37 7.51 -4.27
N ALA A 295 -19.09 7.90 -4.20
CA ALA A 295 -18.06 7.42 -5.13
C ALA A 295 -17.80 5.91 -4.99
N ALA A 296 -18.02 5.34 -3.80
CA ALA A 296 -18.01 3.90 -3.56
C ALA A 296 -19.30 3.19 -4.02
N GLY A 297 -20.31 3.93 -4.52
CA GLY A 297 -21.60 3.40 -4.92
C GLY A 297 -22.53 3.08 -3.76
N TRP A 298 -22.29 3.63 -2.57
CA TRP A 298 -23.09 3.37 -1.37
C TRP A 298 -24.22 4.39 -1.23
N ALA A 299 -25.38 3.93 -0.75
CA ALA A 299 -26.46 4.82 -0.36
C ALA A 299 -26.01 5.69 0.83
N THR A 300 -26.27 6.99 0.73
CA THR A 300 -26.07 7.95 1.81
C THR A 300 -27.44 8.54 2.14
N ASP A 301 -28.03 8.10 3.24
CA ASP A 301 -29.26 8.69 3.79
C ASP A 301 -29.00 10.10 4.38
#